data_AF-A0A0Q6LWE7-F1
#
_entry.id   AF-A0A0Q6LWE7-F1
#
_cell.length_a   1.000
_cell.length_b   1.000
_cell.length_c   1.000
_cell.angle_alpha   90.00
_cell.angle_beta   90.00
_cell.angle_gamma   90.00
#
_symmetry.space_group_name_H-M   'P 1'
#
loop_
_entity.id
_entity.type
_entity.pdbx_description
1 polymer ?
#
loop_
_entity_poly.entity_id
_entity_poly.type
_entity_poly.pdbx_seq_one_letter_code
_entity_poly.pdbx_strand_id
1 'polypeptide(L)'
;MVDNKTRLEQSELGMDPLLERIEGFMSAGLPPDPTNLSEMAFTYFREAALEKRKPNDTFRYFEAVLDAYTRAKLTDAYSKFRIDMTAAERRKSSLISGLRSIETNLAYWHGKTADLVTTIEDPVAALEGLKASFDENQKLQNARQLWGDSARRARKAYAISWIALALLLVIVPAVVVWKADAVFTFFRSVGDAVFADLSPSTSETATLISAVSRLVLVTLPVALYIWLIRIVVRFNMRSLLLMDDAMQRNTMLETYLHLVEQDAAVKADRPLILEALFRRTPGHGPEAIEPPNLTDIIRLNVPTTRS
;
A
#
# COMPACT_ATOMS: atom_id res chain seq x y z
N MET A 1 -1.17 40.10 -52.97
CA MET A 1 -1.14 41.32 -52.14
C MET A 1 -2.58 41.62 -51.76
N VAL A 2 -3.07 40.92 -50.74
CA VAL A 2 -4.40 41.15 -50.16
C VAL A 2 -4.23 42.19 -49.06
N ASP A 3 -5.16 43.12 -49.09
CA ASP A 3 -5.23 44.39 -48.39
C ASP A 3 -4.99 44.28 -46.87
N ASN A 4 -3.87 44.82 -46.40
CA ASN A 4 -3.53 44.91 -44.97
C ASN A 4 -4.28 46.07 -44.27
N LYS A 5 -5.01 46.88 -45.04
CA LYS A 5 -5.73 48.07 -44.55
C LYS A 5 -7.13 47.72 -44.02
N THR A 6 -7.82 46.79 -44.67
CA THR A 6 -9.13 46.27 -44.20
C THR A 6 -9.03 45.51 -42.87
N ARG A 7 -7.84 44.97 -42.54
CA ARG A 7 -7.61 44.23 -41.29
C ARG A 7 -7.42 45.14 -40.07
N LEU A 8 -7.01 46.40 -40.27
CA LEU A 8 -6.86 47.39 -39.20
C LEU A 8 -8.17 48.12 -38.92
N GLU A 9 -9.03 48.35 -39.93
CA GLU A 9 -10.33 48.98 -39.72
C GLU A 9 -11.38 48.05 -39.07
N GLN A 10 -11.28 46.72 -39.26
CA GLN A 10 -12.10 45.76 -38.49
C GLN A 10 -11.65 45.60 -37.03
N SER A 11 -10.44 46.06 -36.67
CA SER A 11 -9.94 46.04 -35.29
C SER A 11 -10.40 47.23 -34.45
N GLU A 12 -10.93 48.30 -35.05
CA GLU A 12 -11.34 49.50 -34.30
C GLU A 12 -12.80 49.47 -33.81
N LEU A 13 -13.61 48.51 -34.27
CA LEU A 13 -15.00 48.30 -33.79
C LEU A 13 -15.33 46.86 -33.35
N GLY A 14 -14.38 45.93 -33.48
CA GLY A 14 -14.53 44.56 -32.99
C GLY A 14 -14.15 44.45 -31.53
N MET A 15 -15.09 44.00 -30.70
CA MET A 15 -14.82 43.61 -29.31
C MET A 15 -13.63 42.63 -29.29
N ASP A 16 -12.68 42.82 -28.38
CA ASP A 16 -11.48 41.98 -28.30
C ASP A 16 -11.90 40.49 -28.23
N PRO A 17 -11.39 39.60 -29.10
CA PRO A 17 -11.78 38.17 -29.12
C PRO A 17 -11.58 37.48 -27.77
N LEU A 18 -10.75 38.03 -26.87
CA LEU A 18 -10.62 37.56 -25.50
C LEU A 18 -11.80 37.94 -24.61
N LEU A 19 -12.35 39.14 -24.77
CA LEU A 19 -13.57 39.57 -24.04
C LEU A 19 -14.77 38.73 -24.47
N GLU A 20 -14.93 38.48 -25.77
CA GLU A 20 -15.99 37.62 -26.29
C GLU A 20 -15.88 36.18 -25.76
N ARG A 21 -14.65 35.68 -25.58
CA ARG A 21 -14.40 34.37 -25.00
C ARG A 21 -14.75 34.32 -23.50
N ILE A 22 -14.43 35.38 -22.74
CA ILE A 22 -14.79 35.50 -21.32
C ILE A 22 -16.31 35.63 -21.15
N GLU A 23 -16.96 36.46 -21.96
CA GLU A 23 -18.44 36.60 -21.96
C GLU A 23 -19.13 35.31 -22.42
N GLY A 24 -18.54 34.59 -23.38
CA GLY A 24 -18.96 33.24 -23.78
C GLY A 24 -18.91 32.24 -22.63
N PHE A 25 -17.82 32.23 -21.84
CA PHE A 25 -17.75 31.39 -20.63
C PHE A 25 -18.79 31.81 -19.59
N MET A 26 -19.01 33.11 -19.39
CA MET A 26 -20.00 33.62 -18.43
C MET A 26 -21.44 33.28 -18.85
N SER A 27 -21.78 33.39 -20.14
CA SER A 27 -23.11 33.07 -20.66
C SER A 27 -23.43 31.57 -20.68
N ALA A 28 -22.40 30.72 -20.80
CA ALA A 28 -22.54 29.26 -20.73
C ALA A 28 -22.80 28.71 -19.30
N GLY A 29 -22.73 29.56 -18.27
CA GLY A 29 -22.97 29.15 -16.87
C GLY A 29 -21.94 28.15 -16.31
N LEU A 30 -20.84 27.91 -17.04
CA LEU A 30 -19.74 27.06 -16.62
C LEU A 30 -18.69 27.93 -15.94
N PRO A 31 -18.36 27.70 -14.66
CA PRO A 31 -17.32 28.48 -14.00
C PRO A 31 -15.98 28.19 -14.71
N PRO A 32 -15.30 29.22 -15.25
CA PRO A 32 -14.00 29.03 -15.86
C PRO A 32 -12.98 28.56 -14.81
N ASP A 33 -12.08 27.66 -15.19
CA ASP A 33 -11.01 27.18 -14.32
C ASP A 33 -10.18 28.39 -13.84
N PRO A 34 -10.05 28.61 -12.51
CA PRO A 34 -9.31 29.75 -11.97
C PRO A 34 -7.84 29.79 -12.41
N THR A 35 -7.27 28.64 -12.74
CA THR A 35 -5.90 28.53 -13.26
C THR A 35 -5.79 29.16 -14.65
N ASN A 36 -6.74 28.84 -15.54
CA ASN A 36 -6.80 29.39 -16.89
C ASN A 36 -7.11 30.89 -16.91
N LEU A 37 -7.94 31.37 -15.97
CA LEU A 37 -8.22 32.81 -15.84
C LEU A 37 -6.97 33.63 -15.48
N SER A 38 -6.11 33.09 -14.61
CA SER A 38 -4.87 33.76 -14.24
C SER A 38 -3.90 33.87 -15.43
N GLU A 39 -3.74 32.79 -16.21
CA GLU A 39 -2.90 32.78 -17.41
C GLU A 39 -3.44 33.71 -18.51
N MET A 40 -4.76 33.75 -18.70
CA MET A 40 -5.40 34.69 -19.64
C MET A 40 -5.21 36.14 -19.21
N ALA A 41 -5.30 36.43 -17.90
CA ALA A 41 -5.02 37.76 -17.37
C ALA A 41 -3.57 38.16 -17.62
N PHE A 42 -2.61 37.29 -17.27
CA PHE A 42 -1.19 37.56 -17.48
C PHE A 42 -0.83 37.76 -18.95
N THR A 43 -1.40 36.97 -19.85
CA THR A 43 -1.18 37.09 -21.30
C THR A 43 -1.73 38.42 -21.82
N TYR A 44 -2.95 38.79 -21.43
CA TYR A 44 -3.57 40.07 -21.81
C TYR A 44 -2.76 41.27 -21.32
N PHE A 45 -2.34 41.29 -20.04
CA PHE A 45 -1.55 42.40 -19.51
C PHE A 45 -0.16 42.51 -20.13
N ARG A 46 0.46 41.38 -20.47
CA ARG A 46 1.76 41.35 -21.16
C ARG A 46 1.66 41.96 -22.55
N GLU A 47 0.61 41.64 -23.30
CA GLU A 47 0.38 42.17 -24.65
C GLU A 47 -0.05 43.65 -24.61
N ALA A 48 -0.91 44.03 -23.68
CA ALA A 48 -1.33 45.41 -23.48
C ALA A 48 -0.19 46.35 -23.01
N ALA A 49 0.86 45.83 -22.37
CA ALA A 49 2.04 46.60 -22.03
C ALA A 49 2.95 46.89 -23.25
N LEU A 50 2.86 46.06 -24.30
CA LEU A 50 3.65 46.19 -25.52
C LEU A 50 2.97 47.08 -26.57
N GLU A 51 1.65 47.21 -26.51
CA GLU A 51 0.83 47.96 -27.46
C GLU A 51 0.23 49.20 -26.78
N LYS A 52 0.26 50.40 -27.40
CA LYS A 52 -0.25 51.66 -26.80
C LYS A 52 -1.78 51.69 -26.72
N ARG A 53 -2.41 50.73 -26.03
CA ARG A 53 -3.86 50.62 -25.88
C ARG A 53 -4.42 51.69 -24.96
N LYS A 54 -5.69 52.06 -25.17
CA LYS A 54 -6.37 53.11 -24.41
C LYS A 54 -6.61 52.62 -22.97
N PRO A 55 -6.30 53.44 -21.93
CA PRO A 55 -6.37 53.03 -20.53
C PRO A 55 -7.73 52.48 -20.06
N ASN A 56 -8.85 52.93 -20.67
CA ASN A 56 -10.20 52.53 -20.26
C ASN A 56 -10.51 51.06 -20.55
N ASP A 57 -9.98 50.47 -21.63
CA ASP A 57 -10.33 49.10 -22.02
C ASP A 57 -9.57 48.07 -21.17
N THR A 58 -8.36 48.42 -20.73
CA THR A 58 -7.57 47.63 -19.79
C THR A 58 -8.27 47.51 -18.43
N PHE A 59 -8.91 48.59 -17.96
CA PHE A 59 -9.62 48.59 -16.69
C PHE A 59 -10.89 47.72 -16.73
N ARG A 60 -11.68 47.82 -17.80
CA ARG A 60 -12.88 46.98 -17.99
C ARG A 60 -12.55 45.49 -18.06
N TYR A 61 -11.46 45.12 -18.74
CA TYR A 61 -11.00 43.73 -18.78
C TYR A 61 -10.57 43.24 -17.40
N PHE A 62 -9.84 44.07 -16.64
CA PHE A 62 -9.43 43.73 -15.27
C PHE A 62 -10.64 43.47 -14.37
N GLU A 63 -11.65 44.33 -14.40
CA GLU A 63 -12.88 44.14 -13.62
C GLU A 63 -13.61 42.85 -14.02
N ALA A 64 -13.73 42.57 -15.32
CA ALA A 64 -14.37 41.33 -15.80
C ALA A 64 -13.63 40.06 -15.35
N VAL A 65 -12.29 40.07 -15.42
CA VAL A 65 -11.46 38.94 -14.95
C VAL A 65 -11.55 38.79 -13.43
N LEU A 66 -11.50 39.89 -12.68
CA LEU A 66 -11.58 39.86 -11.23
C LEU A 66 -12.95 39.35 -10.75
N ASP A 67 -14.03 39.80 -11.39
CA ASP A 67 -15.39 39.35 -11.12
C ASP A 67 -15.57 37.85 -11.47
N ALA A 68 -15.04 37.41 -12.62
CA ALA A 68 -15.04 35.99 -13.00
C ALA A 68 -14.24 35.13 -12.00
N TYR A 69 -13.06 35.59 -11.57
CA TYR A 69 -12.21 34.89 -10.61
C TYR A 69 -12.86 34.79 -9.23
N THR A 70 -13.41 35.90 -8.73
CA THR A 70 -14.09 35.92 -7.42
C THR A 70 -15.34 35.05 -7.42
N ARG A 71 -16.15 35.09 -8.48
CA ARG A 71 -17.30 34.18 -8.65
C ARG A 71 -16.85 32.72 -8.68
N ALA A 72 -15.85 32.36 -9.48
CA ALA A 72 -15.35 30.98 -9.55
C ALA A 72 -14.87 30.47 -8.17
N LYS A 73 -14.13 31.31 -7.43
CA LYS A 73 -13.63 30.97 -6.09
C LYS A 73 -14.75 30.84 -5.06
N LEU A 74 -15.77 31.70 -5.12
CA LEU A 74 -16.96 31.62 -4.27
C LEU A 74 -17.78 30.37 -4.56
N THR A 75 -17.94 30.00 -5.84
CA THR A 75 -18.65 28.77 -6.24
C THR A 75 -17.91 27.53 -5.76
N ASP A 76 -16.57 27.47 -5.90
CA ASP A 76 -15.76 26.36 -5.37
C ASP A 76 -15.91 26.25 -3.85
N ALA A 77 -15.73 27.36 -3.13
CA ALA A 77 -15.88 27.40 -1.67
C ALA A 77 -17.28 26.98 -1.21
N TYR A 78 -18.34 27.44 -1.90
CA TYR A 78 -19.71 27.06 -1.61
C TYR A 78 -19.98 25.57 -1.87
N SER A 79 -19.42 25.01 -2.96
CA SER A 79 -19.58 23.59 -3.28
C SER A 79 -18.89 22.69 -2.25
N LYS A 80 -17.68 23.05 -1.80
CA LYS A 80 -16.94 22.35 -0.73
C LYS A 80 -17.71 22.40 0.58
N PHE A 81 -18.17 23.59 0.97
CA PHE A 81 -18.99 23.77 2.16
C PHE A 81 -20.25 22.89 2.12
N ARG A 82 -20.93 22.80 0.97
CA ARG A 82 -22.11 21.92 0.80
C ARG A 82 -21.76 20.45 0.98
N ILE A 83 -20.62 20.00 0.43
CA ILE A 83 -20.15 18.61 0.58
C ILE A 83 -19.86 18.31 2.06
N ASP A 84 -19.13 19.18 2.74
CA ASP A 84 -18.79 19.03 4.16
C ASP A 84 -20.05 19.01 5.04
N MET A 85 -21.05 19.85 4.72
CA MET A 85 -22.33 19.86 5.44
C MET A 85 -23.09 18.54 5.25
N THR A 86 -23.11 17.98 4.03
CA THR A 86 -23.73 16.65 3.82
C THR A 86 -22.96 15.52 4.53
N ALA A 87 -21.63 15.62 4.63
CA ALA A 87 -20.81 14.67 5.39
C ALA A 87 -21.09 14.78 6.90
N ALA A 88 -21.27 16.00 7.42
CA ALA A 88 -21.65 16.26 8.80
C ALA A 88 -23.05 15.69 9.14
N GLU A 89 -24.03 15.83 8.23
CA GLU A 89 -25.35 15.23 8.42
C GLU A 89 -25.31 13.70 8.43
N ARG A 90 -24.53 13.07 7.54
CA ARG A 90 -24.30 11.61 7.55
C ARG A 90 -23.65 11.16 8.84
N ARG A 91 -22.71 11.95 9.37
CA ARG A 91 -22.09 11.65 10.68
C ARG A 91 -23.12 11.75 11.79
N LYS A 92 -23.97 12.78 11.80
CA LYS A 92 -25.06 12.91 12.78
C LYS A 92 -26.04 11.73 12.72
N SER A 93 -26.46 11.31 11.52
CA SER A 93 -27.37 10.16 11.40
C SER A 93 -26.72 8.85 11.86
N SER A 94 -25.44 8.64 11.55
CA SER A 94 -24.68 7.47 12.05
C SER A 94 -24.54 7.45 13.58
N LEU A 95 -24.40 8.64 14.20
CA LEU A 95 -24.36 8.77 15.66
C LEU A 95 -25.73 8.47 16.28
N ILE A 96 -26.82 8.94 15.67
CA ILE A 96 -28.18 8.63 16.13
C ILE A 96 -28.47 7.12 16.01
N SER A 97 -28.10 6.48 14.89
CA SER A 97 -28.25 5.03 14.76
C SER A 97 -27.37 4.26 15.76
N GLY A 98 -26.15 4.74 16.01
CA GLY A 98 -25.27 4.19 17.03
C GLY A 98 -25.87 4.29 18.44
N LEU A 99 -26.43 5.44 18.81
CA LEU A 99 -27.10 5.64 20.09
C LEU A 99 -28.31 4.71 20.25
N ARG A 100 -29.15 4.56 19.21
CA ARG A 100 -30.24 3.57 19.24
C ARG A 100 -29.74 2.15 19.45
N SER A 101 -28.65 1.75 18.78
CA SER A 101 -28.10 0.40 18.98
C SER A 101 -27.58 0.18 20.40
N ILE A 102 -27.02 1.21 21.04
CA ILE A 102 -26.60 1.16 22.44
C ILE A 102 -27.82 1.04 23.36
N GLU A 103 -28.88 1.80 23.09
CA GLU A 103 -30.13 1.74 23.87
C GLU A 103 -30.79 0.36 23.77
N THR A 104 -30.86 -0.23 22.57
CA THR A 104 -31.39 -1.59 22.39
C THR A 104 -30.52 -2.64 23.06
N ASN A 105 -29.18 -2.49 23.00
CA ASN A 105 -28.26 -3.39 23.71
C ASN A 105 -28.41 -3.26 25.22
N LEU A 106 -28.56 -2.04 25.75
CA LEU A 106 -28.81 -1.81 27.18
C LEU A 106 -30.12 -2.45 27.63
N ALA A 107 -31.21 -2.31 26.85
CA ALA A 107 -32.48 -2.96 27.15
C ALA A 107 -32.37 -4.49 27.14
N TYR A 108 -31.64 -5.05 26.16
CA TYR A 108 -31.33 -6.49 26.10
C TYR A 108 -30.55 -6.95 27.33
N TRP A 109 -29.49 -6.23 27.72
CA TRP A 109 -28.69 -6.56 28.90
C TRP A 109 -29.48 -6.40 30.19
N HIS A 110 -30.36 -5.39 30.30
CA HIS A 110 -31.22 -5.19 31.47
C HIS A 110 -32.21 -6.34 31.64
N GLY A 111 -32.85 -6.78 30.55
CA GLY A 111 -33.71 -7.96 30.54
C GLY A 111 -32.94 -9.23 30.93
N LYS A 112 -31.72 -9.40 30.40
CA LYS A 112 -30.85 -10.53 30.75
C LYS A 112 -30.41 -10.50 32.21
N THR A 113 -30.14 -9.34 32.80
CA THR A 113 -29.83 -9.23 34.24
C THR A 113 -31.02 -9.53 35.13
N ALA A 114 -32.24 -9.14 34.72
CA ALA A 114 -33.46 -9.47 35.45
C ALA A 114 -33.73 -10.98 35.40
N ASP A 115 -33.55 -11.60 34.23
CA ASP A 115 -33.69 -13.04 34.04
C ASP A 115 -32.62 -13.85 34.79
N LEU A 116 -31.37 -13.35 34.84
CA LEU A 116 -30.30 -13.93 35.65
C LEU A 116 -30.63 -13.91 37.16
N VAL A 117 -31.26 -12.84 37.66
CA VAL A 117 -31.66 -12.75 39.07
C VAL A 117 -32.81 -13.72 39.41
N THR A 118 -33.69 -14.04 38.46
CA THR A 118 -34.80 -14.96 38.68
C THR A 118 -34.46 -16.42 38.40
N THR A 119 -33.48 -16.69 37.54
CA THR A 119 -33.14 -18.03 37.04
C THR A 119 -31.95 -18.66 37.77
N ILE A 120 -31.16 -17.88 38.53
CA ILE A 120 -29.97 -18.40 39.20
C ILE A 120 -30.26 -18.75 40.67
N GLU A 121 -30.22 -20.05 40.98
CA GLU A 121 -30.18 -20.59 42.35
C GLU A 121 -28.87 -20.26 43.10
N ASP A 122 -27.74 -20.01 42.39
CA ASP A 122 -26.43 -19.67 42.97
C ASP A 122 -25.64 -18.58 42.19
N PRO A 123 -25.69 -17.30 42.62
CA PRO A 123 -25.08 -16.17 41.92
C PRO A 123 -23.55 -16.23 41.84
N VAL A 124 -22.90 -17.01 42.70
CA VAL A 124 -21.44 -17.17 42.70
C VAL A 124 -20.98 -18.00 41.50
N ALA A 125 -21.68 -19.11 41.21
CA ALA A 125 -21.38 -19.97 40.07
C ALA A 125 -21.54 -19.24 38.72
N ALA A 126 -22.54 -18.36 38.60
CA ALA A 126 -22.74 -17.55 37.41
C ALA A 126 -21.65 -16.49 37.22
N LEU A 127 -21.18 -15.85 38.30
CA LEU A 127 -20.07 -14.91 38.29
C LEU A 127 -18.75 -15.58 37.89
N GLU A 128 -18.50 -16.81 38.37
CA GLU A 128 -17.32 -17.59 37.97
C GLU A 128 -17.37 -17.99 36.49
N GLY A 129 -18.51 -18.43 35.99
CA GLY A 129 -18.72 -18.72 34.56
C GLY A 129 -18.52 -17.49 33.67
N LEU A 130 -19.02 -16.33 34.11
CA LEU A 130 -18.80 -15.06 33.42
C LEU A 130 -17.31 -14.70 33.39
N LYS A 131 -16.62 -14.78 34.54
CA LYS A 131 -15.17 -14.48 34.65
C LYS A 131 -14.35 -15.41 33.76
N ALA A 132 -14.68 -16.70 33.72
CA ALA A 132 -14.03 -17.67 32.84
C ALA A 132 -14.22 -17.31 31.36
N SER A 133 -15.42 -16.89 30.94
CA SER A 133 -15.66 -16.47 29.55
C SER A 133 -14.94 -15.17 29.17
N PHE A 134 -14.81 -14.21 30.10
CA PHE A 134 -14.03 -12.99 29.88
C PHE A 134 -12.54 -13.29 29.74
N ASP A 135 -11.99 -14.17 30.59
CA ASP A 135 -10.59 -14.57 30.53
C ASP A 135 -10.29 -15.35 29.23
N GLU A 136 -11.21 -16.19 28.77
CA GLU A 136 -11.13 -16.87 27.48
C GLU A 136 -11.13 -15.88 26.30
N ASN A 137 -12.08 -14.94 26.28
CA ASN A 137 -12.16 -13.90 25.25
C ASN A 137 -10.90 -13.02 25.22
N GLN A 138 -10.35 -12.68 26.38
CA GLN A 138 -9.13 -11.88 26.46
C GLN A 138 -7.92 -12.63 25.90
N LYS A 139 -7.79 -13.94 26.18
CA LYS A 139 -6.72 -14.77 25.60
C LYS A 139 -6.81 -14.85 24.07
N LEU A 140 -8.03 -14.97 23.53
CA LEU A 140 -8.26 -15.00 22.08
C LEU A 140 -7.95 -13.65 21.42
N GLN A 141 -8.33 -12.54 22.04
CA GLN A 141 -7.98 -11.20 21.54
C GLN A 141 -6.46 -10.95 21.58
N ASN A 142 -5.77 -11.38 22.63
CA ASN A 142 -4.32 -11.30 22.70
C ASN A 142 -3.66 -12.11 21.58
N ALA A 143 -4.15 -13.32 21.31
CA ALA A 143 -3.69 -14.13 20.18
C ALA A 143 -3.91 -13.40 18.85
N ARG A 144 -5.08 -12.79 18.63
CA ARG A 144 -5.38 -11.97 17.44
C ARG A 144 -4.37 -10.83 17.28
N GLN A 145 -4.10 -10.09 18.34
CA GLN A 145 -3.16 -8.98 18.30
C GLN A 145 -1.73 -9.44 17.96
N LEU A 146 -1.28 -10.54 18.56
CA LEU A 146 0.04 -11.12 18.29
C LEU A 146 0.20 -11.53 16.82
N TRP A 147 -0.79 -12.21 16.25
CA TRP A 147 -0.76 -12.63 14.84
C TRP A 147 -0.86 -11.43 13.89
N GLY A 148 -1.68 -10.43 14.22
CA GLY A 148 -1.75 -9.16 13.49
C GLY A 148 -0.41 -8.41 13.48
N ASP A 149 0.28 -8.37 14.61
CA ASP A 149 1.60 -7.75 14.72
C ASP A 149 2.70 -8.55 14.00
N SER A 150 2.59 -9.89 13.99
CA SER A 150 3.46 -10.75 13.19
C SER A 150 3.28 -10.47 11.70
N ALA A 151 2.03 -10.40 11.20
CA ALA A 151 1.72 -10.07 9.80
C ALA A 151 2.25 -8.68 9.42
N ARG A 152 2.08 -7.67 10.29
CA ARG A 152 2.62 -6.32 10.06
C ARG A 152 4.14 -6.31 9.98
N ARG A 153 4.83 -7.05 10.86
CA ARG A 153 6.30 -7.16 10.84
C ARG A 153 6.78 -7.87 9.57
N ALA A 154 6.13 -8.97 9.19
CA ALA A 154 6.44 -9.70 7.95
C ALA A 154 6.22 -8.81 6.70
N ARG A 155 5.14 -8.03 6.66
CA ARG A 155 4.87 -7.07 5.59
C ARG A 155 5.93 -5.97 5.48
N LYS A 156 6.38 -5.41 6.61
CA LYS A 156 7.49 -4.44 6.65
C LYS A 156 8.79 -5.07 6.14
N ALA A 157 9.12 -6.28 6.59
CA ALA A 157 10.31 -7.01 6.12
C ALA A 157 10.25 -7.30 4.62
N TYR A 158 9.07 -7.70 4.11
CA TYR A 158 8.83 -7.89 2.68
C TYR A 158 9.05 -6.59 1.89
N ALA A 159 8.46 -5.47 2.33
CA ALA A 159 8.63 -4.17 1.68
C ALA A 159 10.10 -3.72 1.64
N ILE A 160 10.83 -3.85 2.76
CA ILE A 160 12.26 -3.54 2.83
C ILE A 160 13.06 -4.42 1.86
N SER A 161 12.76 -5.72 1.81
CA SER A 161 13.45 -6.63 0.90
C SER A 161 13.18 -6.31 -0.58
N TRP A 162 12.00 -5.81 -0.92
CA TRP A 162 11.67 -5.34 -2.27
C TRP A 162 12.49 -4.11 -2.65
N ILE A 163 12.62 -3.15 -1.74
CA ILE A 163 13.47 -1.97 -1.95
C ILE A 163 14.92 -2.39 -2.13
N ALA A 164 15.42 -3.31 -1.29
CA ALA A 164 16.78 -3.84 -1.42
C ALA A 164 16.98 -4.54 -2.77
N LEU A 165 16.00 -5.31 -3.23
CA LEU A 165 16.04 -6.02 -4.50
C LEU A 165 15.97 -5.05 -5.70
N ALA A 166 15.15 -4.00 -5.63
CA ALA A 166 15.10 -2.95 -6.65
C ALA A 166 16.41 -2.16 -6.73
N LEU A 167 17.00 -1.81 -5.59
CA LEU A 167 18.32 -1.20 -5.50
C LEU A 167 19.38 -2.08 -6.18
N LEU A 168 19.36 -3.37 -5.88
CA LEU A 168 20.37 -4.30 -6.36
C LEU A 168 20.15 -4.68 -7.83
N LEU A 169 18.91 -4.81 -8.33
CA LEU A 169 18.69 -5.19 -9.74
C LEU A 169 18.67 -4.01 -10.71
N VAL A 170 18.32 -2.80 -10.25
CA VAL A 170 18.15 -1.64 -11.14
C VAL A 170 19.21 -0.59 -10.89
N ILE A 171 19.33 -0.13 -9.64
CA ILE A 171 20.18 1.02 -9.32
C ILE A 171 21.66 0.66 -9.44
N VAL A 172 22.10 -0.47 -8.89
CA VAL A 172 23.51 -0.87 -8.96
C VAL A 172 23.98 -1.04 -10.41
N PRO A 173 23.29 -1.79 -11.29
CA PRO A 173 23.67 -1.89 -12.70
C PRO A 173 23.62 -0.53 -13.42
N ALA A 174 22.62 0.31 -13.14
CA ALA A 174 22.53 1.64 -13.73
C ALA A 174 23.72 2.53 -13.36
N VAL A 175 24.15 2.50 -12.09
CA VAL A 175 25.34 3.21 -11.62
C VAL A 175 26.62 2.66 -12.26
N VAL A 176 26.74 1.35 -12.39
CA VAL A 176 27.89 0.70 -13.06
C VAL A 176 27.98 1.14 -14.52
N VAL A 177 26.86 1.18 -15.24
CA VAL A 177 26.81 1.65 -16.64
C VAL A 177 27.14 3.14 -16.71
N TRP A 178 26.58 3.96 -15.82
CA TRP A 178 26.83 5.41 -15.81
C TRP A 178 28.28 5.78 -15.43
N LYS A 179 28.93 4.96 -14.60
CA LYS A 179 30.31 5.14 -14.16
C LYS A 179 31.26 4.10 -14.76
N ALA A 180 30.95 3.59 -15.95
CA ALA A 180 31.73 2.53 -16.58
C ALA A 180 33.22 2.86 -16.65
N ASP A 181 33.58 4.09 -17.02
CA ASP A 181 34.99 4.53 -17.10
C ASP A 181 35.72 4.43 -15.75
N ALA A 182 35.06 4.85 -14.66
CA ALA A 182 35.63 4.77 -13.32
C ALA A 182 35.78 3.32 -12.86
N VAL A 183 34.80 2.47 -13.17
CA VAL A 183 34.84 1.03 -12.88
C VAL A 183 35.98 0.35 -13.64
N PHE A 184 36.12 0.61 -14.94
CA PHE A 184 37.22 0.08 -15.74
C PHE A 184 38.59 0.58 -15.26
N THR A 185 38.69 1.86 -14.90
CA THR A 185 39.93 2.44 -14.35
C THR A 185 40.29 1.80 -13.01
N PHE A 186 39.31 1.57 -12.15
CA PHE A 186 39.52 0.84 -10.89
C PHE A 186 40.03 -0.58 -11.14
N PHE A 187 39.37 -1.37 -11.99
CA PHE A 187 39.83 -2.73 -12.31
C PHE A 187 41.21 -2.76 -12.95
N ARG A 188 41.57 -1.78 -13.79
CA ARG A 188 42.93 -1.62 -14.31
C ARG A 188 43.93 -1.33 -13.20
N SER A 189 43.66 -0.35 -12.35
CA SER A 189 44.56 0.01 -11.23
C SER A 189 44.78 -1.15 -10.25
N VAL A 190 43.73 -1.90 -9.93
CA VAL A 190 43.82 -3.09 -9.08
C VAL A 190 44.57 -4.21 -9.79
N GLY A 191 44.30 -4.42 -11.08
CA GLY A 191 45.06 -5.39 -11.89
C GLY A 191 46.54 -5.04 -11.92
N ASP A 192 46.89 -3.80 -12.22
CA ASP A 192 48.27 -3.36 -12.32
C ASP A 192 48.97 -3.45 -10.95
N ALA A 193 48.30 -3.10 -9.84
CA ALA A 193 48.87 -3.22 -8.50
C ALA A 193 49.05 -4.68 -8.03
N VAL A 194 48.11 -5.56 -8.32
CA VAL A 194 48.15 -6.98 -7.92
C VAL A 194 49.10 -7.79 -8.80
N PHE A 195 49.28 -7.39 -10.06
CA PHE A 195 50.08 -8.12 -11.05
C PHE A 195 51.40 -7.41 -11.45
N ALA A 196 51.78 -6.30 -10.81
CA ALA A 196 53.02 -5.57 -11.11
C ALA A 196 54.27 -6.46 -11.04
N ASP A 197 54.36 -7.31 -10.03
CA ASP A 197 55.49 -8.24 -9.83
C ASP A 197 55.40 -9.50 -10.69
N LEU A 198 54.23 -9.75 -11.29
CA LEU A 198 53.98 -10.83 -12.24
C LEU A 198 54.13 -10.30 -13.66
N SER A 199 55.25 -9.62 -13.94
CA SER A 199 55.62 -9.27 -15.32
C SER A 199 55.65 -10.54 -16.16
N PRO A 200 55.18 -10.50 -17.43
CA PRO A 200 55.21 -11.65 -18.32
C PRO A 200 56.67 -11.98 -18.62
N SER A 201 57.29 -12.82 -17.79
CA SER A 201 58.47 -13.55 -18.18
C SER A 201 58.07 -14.39 -19.40
N THR A 202 59.00 -14.58 -20.33
CA THR A 202 58.81 -15.26 -21.63
C THR A 202 58.35 -16.72 -21.54
N SER A 203 58.04 -17.21 -20.33
CA SER A 203 57.47 -18.53 -20.08
C SER A 203 55.95 -18.51 -20.31
N GLU A 204 55.48 -19.38 -21.20
CA GLU A 204 54.06 -19.61 -21.50
C GLU A 204 53.23 -19.82 -20.21
N THR A 205 53.81 -20.47 -19.20
CA THR A 205 53.19 -20.71 -17.89
C THR A 205 52.88 -19.41 -17.13
N ALA A 206 53.75 -18.40 -17.18
CA ALA A 206 53.53 -17.12 -16.51
C ALA A 206 52.39 -16.31 -17.15
N THR A 207 52.27 -16.38 -18.48
CA THR A 207 51.16 -15.74 -19.20
C THR A 207 49.81 -16.38 -18.90
N LEU A 208 49.75 -17.72 -18.78
CA LEU A 208 48.56 -18.45 -18.37
C LEU A 208 48.13 -18.08 -16.95
N ILE A 209 49.07 -18.05 -16.00
CA ILE A 209 48.79 -17.67 -14.61
C ILE A 209 48.23 -16.25 -14.53
N SER A 210 48.86 -15.27 -15.20
CA SER A 210 48.38 -13.88 -15.23
C SER A 210 46.98 -13.74 -15.83
N ALA A 211 46.69 -14.46 -16.93
CA ALA A 211 45.36 -14.46 -17.54
C ALA A 211 44.28 -15.05 -16.62
N VAL A 212 44.56 -16.18 -15.98
CA VAL A 212 43.64 -16.82 -15.03
C VAL A 212 43.39 -15.94 -13.82
N SER A 213 44.43 -15.33 -13.24
CA SER A 213 44.26 -14.45 -12.09
C SER A 213 43.45 -13.20 -12.40
N ARG A 214 43.61 -12.60 -13.59
CA ARG A 214 42.75 -11.49 -14.06
C ARG A 214 41.30 -11.92 -14.23
N LEU A 215 41.05 -13.12 -14.72
CA LEU A 215 39.69 -13.67 -14.83
C LEU A 215 39.06 -13.88 -13.45
N VAL A 216 39.81 -14.40 -12.48
CA VAL A 216 39.34 -14.59 -11.10
C VAL A 216 39.01 -13.25 -10.44
N LEU A 217 39.81 -12.20 -10.67
CA LEU A 217 39.58 -10.86 -10.14
C LEU A 217 38.21 -10.29 -10.54
N VAL A 218 37.75 -10.58 -11.76
CA VAL A 218 36.46 -10.10 -12.27
C VAL A 218 35.32 -11.05 -11.90
N THR A 219 35.54 -12.36 -11.98
CA THR A 219 34.48 -13.36 -11.73
C THR A 219 34.09 -13.44 -10.25
N LEU A 220 35.04 -13.24 -9.32
CA LEU A 220 34.76 -13.35 -7.88
C LEU A 220 33.75 -12.29 -7.39
N PRO A 221 33.90 -10.96 -7.65
CA PRO A 221 32.90 -9.97 -7.29
C PRO A 221 31.53 -10.23 -7.94
N VAL A 222 31.50 -10.68 -9.20
CA VAL A 222 30.26 -11.00 -9.91
C VAL A 222 29.56 -12.21 -9.27
N ALA A 223 30.30 -13.25 -8.91
CA ALA A 223 29.75 -14.42 -8.23
C ALA A 223 29.20 -14.07 -6.84
N LEU A 224 29.95 -13.27 -6.07
CA LEU A 224 29.49 -12.76 -4.76
C LEU A 224 28.23 -11.90 -4.90
N TYR A 225 28.16 -11.09 -5.94
CA TYR A 225 26.99 -10.26 -6.23
C TYR A 225 25.74 -11.09 -6.56
N ILE A 226 25.87 -12.10 -7.43
CA ILE A 226 24.78 -13.04 -7.74
C ILE A 226 24.35 -13.81 -6.47
N TRP A 227 25.31 -14.22 -5.64
CA TRP A 227 25.03 -14.89 -4.39
C TRP A 227 24.28 -13.98 -3.41
N LEU A 228 24.64 -12.70 -3.34
CA LEU A 228 23.93 -11.69 -2.55
C LEU A 228 22.48 -11.52 -3.03
N ILE A 229 22.23 -11.40 -4.34
CA ILE A 229 20.87 -11.40 -4.92
C ILE A 229 20.09 -12.62 -4.43
N ARG A 230 20.70 -13.82 -4.53
CA ARG A 230 20.06 -15.08 -4.14
C ARG A 230 19.64 -15.08 -2.66
N ILE A 231 20.46 -14.54 -1.76
CA ILE A 231 20.11 -14.41 -0.34
C ILE A 231 18.91 -13.49 -0.15
N VAL A 232 18.91 -12.32 -0.80
CA VAL A 232 17.83 -11.34 -0.70
C VAL A 232 16.52 -11.91 -1.24
N VAL A 233 16.55 -12.59 -2.39
CA VAL A 233 15.38 -13.28 -2.95
C VAL A 233 14.84 -14.34 -1.98
N ARG A 234 15.71 -15.17 -1.39
CA ARG A 234 15.29 -16.19 -0.42
C ARG A 234 14.66 -15.56 0.83
N PHE A 235 15.20 -14.44 1.29
CA PHE A 235 14.64 -13.68 2.42
C PHE A 235 13.29 -13.06 2.07
N ASN A 236 13.13 -12.51 0.86
CA ASN A 236 11.87 -11.96 0.37
C ASN A 236 10.77 -13.03 0.32
N MET A 237 11.06 -14.20 -0.26
CA MET A 237 10.13 -15.33 -0.30
C MET A 237 9.73 -15.79 1.11
N ARG A 238 10.67 -15.90 2.04
CA ARG A 238 10.37 -16.23 3.44
C ARG A 238 9.45 -15.20 4.09
N SER A 239 9.67 -13.92 3.82
CA SER A 239 8.85 -12.83 4.37
C SER A 239 7.43 -12.83 3.80
N LEU A 240 7.28 -13.17 2.51
CA LEU A 240 5.99 -13.36 1.85
C LEU A 240 5.21 -14.52 2.49
N LEU A 241 5.86 -15.68 2.61
CA LEU A 241 5.23 -16.87 3.21
C LEU A 241 4.82 -16.67 4.68
N LEU A 242 5.61 -15.93 5.45
CA LEU A 242 5.26 -15.56 6.84
C LEU A 242 4.08 -14.58 6.89
N MET A 243 3.99 -13.66 5.92
CA MET A 243 2.87 -12.74 5.81
C MET A 243 1.58 -13.51 5.50
N ASP A 244 1.62 -14.41 4.52
CA ASP A 244 0.45 -15.20 4.11
C ASP A 244 -0.04 -16.13 5.23
N ASP A 245 0.85 -16.84 5.92
CA ASP A 245 0.48 -17.70 7.06
C ASP A 245 -0.16 -16.89 8.19
N ALA A 246 0.43 -15.74 8.55
CA ALA A 246 -0.13 -14.88 9.59
C ALA A 246 -1.49 -14.29 9.20
N MET A 247 -1.68 -13.95 7.91
CA MET A 247 -2.96 -13.48 7.39
C MET A 247 -4.02 -14.58 7.43
N GLN A 248 -3.70 -15.81 7.02
CA GLN A 248 -4.63 -16.93 7.05
C GLN A 248 -5.08 -17.25 8.48
N ARG A 249 -4.14 -17.33 9.44
CA ARG A 249 -4.45 -17.57 10.86
C ARG A 249 -5.31 -16.47 11.45
N ASN A 250 -5.05 -15.21 11.11
CA ASN A 250 -5.85 -14.09 11.58
C ASN A 250 -7.29 -14.14 11.03
N THR A 251 -7.47 -14.50 9.74
CA THR A 251 -8.81 -14.66 9.15
C THR A 251 -9.56 -15.84 9.78
N MET A 252 -8.92 -16.99 9.99
CA MET A 252 -9.58 -18.12 10.64
C MET A 252 -9.98 -17.82 12.08
N LEU A 253 -9.14 -17.10 12.83
CA LEU A 253 -9.46 -16.66 14.19
C LEU A 253 -10.65 -15.69 14.19
N GLU A 254 -10.76 -14.81 13.19
CA GLU A 254 -11.92 -13.93 13.03
C GLU A 254 -13.20 -14.72 12.79
N THR A 255 -13.16 -15.69 11.89
CA THR A 255 -14.30 -16.57 11.62
C THR A 255 -14.70 -17.34 12.89
N TYR A 256 -13.73 -17.85 13.65
CA TYR A 256 -14.01 -18.52 14.92
C TYR A 256 -14.70 -17.60 15.93
N LEU A 257 -14.18 -16.38 16.12
CA LEU A 257 -14.79 -15.40 17.03
C LEU A 257 -16.22 -15.06 16.60
N HIS A 258 -16.45 -14.88 15.31
CA HIS A 258 -17.78 -14.58 14.78
C HIS A 258 -18.79 -15.73 15.02
N LEU A 259 -18.35 -16.99 14.85
CA LEU A 259 -19.18 -18.17 15.12
C LEU A 259 -19.48 -18.34 16.62
N VAL A 260 -18.53 -17.99 17.49
CA VAL A 260 -18.72 -18.01 18.94
C VAL A 260 -19.66 -16.88 19.39
N GLU A 261 -19.53 -15.68 18.83
CA GLU A 261 -20.39 -14.53 19.15
C GLU A 261 -21.85 -14.73 18.73
N GLN A 262 -22.10 -15.44 17.62
CA GLN A 262 -23.44 -15.69 17.11
C GLN A 262 -24.15 -16.88 17.77
N ASP A 263 -23.51 -17.56 18.73
CA ASP A 263 -24.00 -18.76 19.44
C ASP A 263 -24.53 -19.87 18.49
N ALA A 264 -24.11 -19.82 17.22
CA ALA A 264 -24.81 -20.47 16.11
C ALA A 264 -24.35 -21.90 15.80
N ALA A 265 -23.26 -22.40 16.42
CA ALA A 265 -22.84 -23.79 16.21
C ALA A 265 -22.04 -24.35 17.39
N VAL A 266 -22.75 -25.13 18.22
CA VAL A 266 -22.32 -26.35 18.91
C VAL A 266 -20.99 -26.27 19.68
N LYS A 267 -21.08 -26.23 21.02
CA LYS A 267 -19.92 -26.40 21.96
C LYS A 267 -19.05 -27.64 21.64
N ALA A 268 -19.60 -28.65 20.96
CA ALA A 268 -18.88 -29.86 20.54
C ALA A 268 -17.94 -29.68 19.33
N ASP A 269 -18.12 -28.65 18.49
CA ASP A 269 -17.30 -28.43 17.28
C ASP A 269 -16.12 -27.46 17.53
N ARG A 270 -16.13 -26.75 18.67
CA ARG A 270 -15.05 -25.85 19.11
C ARG A 270 -13.66 -26.52 19.15
N PRO A 271 -13.49 -27.76 19.67
CA PRO A 271 -12.20 -28.43 19.70
C PRO A 271 -11.69 -28.73 18.29
N LEU A 272 -12.58 -29.07 17.36
CA LEU A 272 -12.25 -29.45 15.99
C LEU A 272 -11.82 -28.23 15.15
N ILE A 273 -12.44 -27.06 15.39
CA ILE A 273 -12.03 -25.79 14.78
C ILE A 273 -10.71 -25.30 15.40
N LEU A 274 -10.52 -25.42 16.71
CA LEU A 274 -9.26 -25.07 17.36
C LEU A 274 -8.11 -26.00 16.88
N GLU A 275 -8.37 -27.29 16.72
CA GLU A 275 -7.42 -28.23 16.13
C GLU A 275 -7.04 -27.84 14.69
N ALA A 276 -8.03 -27.43 13.87
CA ALA A 276 -7.78 -26.91 12.54
C ALA A 276 -6.96 -25.60 12.56
N LEU A 277 -7.19 -24.72 13.55
CA LEU A 277 -6.47 -23.44 13.73
C LEU A 277 -4.99 -23.64 14.10
N PHE A 278 -4.67 -24.74 14.80
CA PHE A 278 -3.30 -25.06 15.21
C PHE A 278 -2.59 -26.05 14.28
N ARG A 279 -3.26 -26.62 13.28
CA ARG A 279 -2.60 -27.42 12.23
C ARG A 279 -1.68 -26.54 11.38
N ARG A 280 -0.56 -27.11 10.95
CA ARG A 280 0.35 -26.43 10.03
C ARG A 280 -0.38 -26.19 8.71
N THR A 281 -0.36 -24.95 8.25
CA THR A 281 -0.87 -24.54 6.95
C THR A 281 -0.24 -25.41 5.85
N PRO A 282 -1.04 -26.03 4.96
CA PRO A 282 -0.51 -26.85 3.87
C PRO A 282 0.41 -25.99 2.99
N GLY A 283 1.65 -26.43 2.79
CA GLY A 283 2.68 -25.73 2.00
C GLY A 283 3.88 -25.19 2.79
N HIS A 284 3.88 -25.23 4.13
CA HIS A 284 4.95 -24.65 4.98
C HIS A 284 6.00 -25.65 5.50
N GLY A 285 6.21 -26.77 4.80
CA GLY A 285 7.30 -27.72 5.02
C GLY A 285 7.61 -28.50 3.74
N PRO A 286 8.78 -29.16 3.61
CA PRO A 286 8.88 -30.26 2.65
C PRO A 286 7.70 -31.17 2.97
N GLU A 287 6.88 -31.51 1.98
CA GLU A 287 5.79 -32.45 2.16
C GLU A 287 6.37 -33.71 2.80
N ALA A 288 6.22 -33.82 4.12
CA ALA A 288 6.33 -35.07 4.79
C ALA A 288 5.09 -35.81 4.29
N ILE A 289 5.29 -36.54 3.19
CA ILE A 289 4.73 -37.87 3.08
C ILE A 289 5.18 -38.53 4.38
N GLU A 290 4.37 -38.40 5.44
CA GLU A 290 4.57 -39.19 6.65
C GLU A 290 4.53 -40.62 6.13
N PRO A 291 5.67 -41.36 6.15
CA PRO A 291 5.63 -42.74 5.75
C PRO A 291 4.58 -43.42 6.64
N PRO A 292 3.74 -44.30 6.06
CA PRO A 292 2.59 -44.88 6.75
C PRO A 292 3.02 -45.31 8.15
N ASN A 293 2.28 -44.83 9.15
CA ASN A 293 2.57 -45.05 10.55
C ASN A 293 2.70 -46.57 10.76
N LEU A 294 3.84 -47.05 11.27
CA LEU A 294 4.12 -48.50 11.41
C LEU A 294 3.04 -49.22 12.24
N THR A 295 2.33 -48.47 13.09
CA THR A 295 1.16 -48.92 13.86
C THR A 295 0.00 -49.38 12.99
N ASP A 296 -0.22 -48.78 11.81
CA ASP A 296 -1.29 -49.21 10.90
C ASP A 296 -0.92 -50.50 10.16
N ILE A 297 0.37 -50.69 9.86
CA ILE A 297 0.89 -51.93 9.25
C ILE A 297 0.83 -53.10 10.24
N ILE A 298 1.10 -52.86 11.53
CA ILE A 298 0.99 -53.89 12.57
C ILE A 298 -0.47 -54.28 12.81
N ARG A 299 -1.41 -53.33 12.76
CA ARG A 299 -2.85 -53.63 12.89
C ARG A 299 -3.40 -54.43 11.71
N LEU A 300 -2.86 -54.23 10.51
CA LEU A 300 -3.22 -54.99 9.31
C LEU A 300 -2.70 -56.43 9.30
N ASN A 301 -1.72 -56.77 10.14
CA ASN A 301 -1.09 -58.09 10.17
C ASN A 301 -1.37 -58.90 11.45
N VAL A 302 -2.28 -58.44 12.31
CA VAL A 302 -2.83 -59.26 13.41
C VAL A 302 -4.07 -59.97 12.88
N PRO A 303 -4.00 -61.26 12.52
CA PRO A 303 -5.19 -62.02 12.15
C PRO A 303 -6.11 -62.09 13.36
N THR A 304 -7.32 -61.54 13.23
CA THR A 304 -8.40 -61.77 14.19
C THR A 304 -8.84 -63.23 14.09
N THR A 305 -8.14 -64.13 14.76
CA THR A 305 -8.70 -65.45 15.09
C THR A 305 -9.74 -65.24 16.19
N ARG A 306 -10.99 -65.01 15.77
CA ARG A 306 -12.15 -65.27 16.63
C ARG A 306 -12.48 -66.75 16.52
N SER A 307 -12.25 -67.49 17.60
CA SER A 307 -12.94 -68.73 17.97
C SER A 307 -13.17 -68.69 19.46
#